data_AF-A0AA37WI18-F1
#
_entry.id   AF-A0AA37WI18-F1
#
_cell.length_a   1.000
_cell.length_b   1.000
_cell.length_c   1.000
_cell.angle_alpha   90.00
_cell.angle_beta   90.00
_cell.angle_gamma   90.00
#
_symmetry.space_group_name_H-M   'P 1'
#
loop_
_entity.id
_entity.type
_entity.pdbx_description
1 polymer ?
#
loop_
_entity_poly.entity_id
_entity_poly.type
_entity_poly.pdbx_seq_one_letter_code
_entity_poly.pdbx_strand_id
1 'polypeptide(L)'
;MFIFSFLVVSSIVIMTFWLGGSPSMYFNLPSIIIVVIPALLAPFMMQHKSDVFDAFKALVDNNSAIDSIEKYIRTFQAIDKVAMMMGWFGVISGAVAMANNIEPEVFPQVFGPAFAVMSLTLMYALIVKVLCHLAVLRLSGMQSTNFVNMD
;
A
#
# COMPACT_ATOMS: atom_id res chain seq x y z
N MET A 1 12.93 5.38 16.68
CA MET A 1 12.03 6.45 16.17
C MET A 1 11.13 5.98 15.01
N PHE A 2 11.61 5.15 14.07
CA PHE A 2 10.80 4.62 12.96
C PHE A 2 9.53 3.88 13.40
N ILE A 3 9.67 2.87 14.26
CA ILE A 3 8.55 2.03 14.74
C ILE A 3 7.45 2.88 15.39
N PHE A 4 7.83 3.89 16.17
CA PHE A 4 6.88 4.83 16.77
C PHE A 4 6.09 5.60 15.70
N SER A 5 6.78 6.13 14.68
CA SER A 5 6.14 6.87 13.58
C SER A 5 5.20 5.95 12.78
N PHE A 6 5.63 4.72 12.49
CA PHE A 6 4.83 3.71 11.82
C PHE A 6 3.56 3.36 12.60
N LEU A 7 3.67 3.19 13.92
CA LEU A 7 2.54 2.92 14.81
C LEU A 7 1.56 4.09 14.80
N VAL A 8 2.03 5.33 14.97
CA VAL A 8 1.19 6.53 14.99
C VAL A 8 0.39 6.66 13.68
N VAL A 9 1.04 6.50 12.53
CA VAL A 9 0.35 6.58 11.22
C VAL A 9 -0.69 5.46 11.09
N SER A 10 -0.34 4.23 11.46
CA SER A 10 -1.28 3.10 11.41
C SER A 10 -2.49 3.31 12.33
N SER A 11 -2.26 3.85 13.54
CA SER A 11 -3.34 4.19 14.48
C SER A 11 -4.27 5.27 13.94
N ILE A 12 -3.75 6.31 13.27
CA ILE A 12 -4.58 7.36 12.66
C ILE A 12 -5.45 6.79 11.54
N VAL A 13 -4.89 5.92 10.69
CA VAL A 13 -5.65 5.23 9.63
C VAL A 13 -6.79 4.40 10.24
N ILE A 14 -6.49 3.60 11.27
CA ILE A 14 -7.51 2.79 11.96
C ILE A 14 -8.58 3.67 12.62
N MET A 15 -8.18 4.77 13.27
CA MET A 15 -9.12 5.73 13.89
C MET A 15 -10.06 6.37 12.87
N THR A 16 -9.61 6.56 11.63
CA THR A 16 -10.46 7.11 10.56
C THR A 16 -11.65 6.19 10.28
N PHE A 17 -11.48 4.86 10.35
CA PHE A 17 -12.59 3.91 10.16
C PHE A 17 -13.62 3.99 11.27
N TRP A 18 -13.18 4.22 12.52
CA TRP A 18 -14.06 4.39 13.67
C TRP A 18 -14.87 5.69 13.62
N LEU A 19 -14.25 6.78 13.15
CA LEU A 19 -14.92 8.07 13.03
C LEU A 19 -15.83 8.16 11.81
N GLY A 20 -15.52 7.42 10.75
CA GLY A 20 -16.24 7.52 9.47
C GLY A 20 -17.47 6.64 9.33
N GLY A 21 -17.82 5.79 10.31
CA GLY A 21 -19.01 4.94 10.26
C GLY A 21 -18.84 3.59 10.95
N SER A 22 -19.55 2.56 10.48
CA SER A 22 -19.37 1.20 11.00
C SER A 22 -18.08 0.60 10.42
N PRO A 23 -17.18 0.03 11.24
CA PRO A 23 -15.93 -0.55 10.74
C PRO A 23 -16.13 -1.58 9.61
N SER A 24 -17.22 -2.36 9.66
CA SER A 24 -17.55 -3.38 8.65
C SER A 24 -17.71 -2.82 7.23
N MET A 25 -18.07 -1.54 7.06
CA MET A 25 -18.20 -0.92 5.74
C MET A 25 -16.85 -0.72 5.04
N TYR A 26 -15.76 -0.73 5.81
CA TYR A 26 -14.39 -0.58 5.32
C TYR A 26 -13.69 -1.91 5.07
N PHE A 27 -14.37 -3.05 5.16
CA PHE A 27 -13.79 -4.38 4.90
C PHE A 27 -14.48 -5.06 3.73
N ASN A 28 -13.93 -4.85 2.53
CA ASN A 28 -14.38 -5.49 1.30
C ASN A 28 -13.30 -6.43 0.76
N LEU A 29 -13.53 -7.74 0.88
CA LEU A 29 -12.57 -8.76 0.50
C LEU A 29 -12.13 -8.67 -0.99
N PRO A 30 -13.02 -8.47 -1.98
CA PRO A 30 -12.61 -8.26 -3.37
C PRO A 30 -11.62 -7.12 -3.56
N SER A 31 -11.91 -5.96 -2.98
CA SER A 31 -11.07 -4.75 -3.09
C SER A 31 -9.69 -4.95 -2.46
N ILE A 32 -9.62 -5.66 -1.31
CA ILE A 32 -8.34 -6.00 -0.65
C ILE A 32 -7.50 -6.90 -1.55
N ILE A 33 -8.10 -7.94 -2.12
CA ILE A 33 -7.41 -8.90 -2.98
C ILE A 33 -6.82 -8.23 -4.22
N ILE A 34 -7.58 -7.34 -4.87
CA ILE A 34 -7.16 -6.61 -6.08
C ILE A 34 -5.89 -5.79 -5.84
N VAL A 35 -5.72 -5.22 -4.64
CA VAL A 35 -4.57 -4.34 -4.35
C VAL A 35 -3.43 -5.10 -3.69
N VAL A 36 -3.73 -5.81 -2.59
CA VAL A 36 -2.70 -6.32 -1.68
C VAL A 36 -1.93 -7.46 -2.32
N ILE A 37 -2.60 -8.40 -3.00
CA ILE A 37 -1.92 -9.56 -3.58
C ILE A 37 -0.92 -9.13 -4.68
N PRO A 38 -1.31 -8.34 -5.70
CA PRO A 38 -0.34 -7.93 -6.73
C PRO A 38 0.79 -7.07 -6.15
N ALA A 39 0.48 -6.18 -5.21
CA ALA A 39 1.49 -5.34 -4.56
C ALA A 39 2.54 -6.18 -3.81
N LEU A 40 2.13 -7.20 -3.05
CA LEU A 40 3.06 -8.07 -2.33
C LEU A 40 3.85 -9.00 -3.25
N LEU A 41 3.31 -9.36 -4.42
CA LEU A 41 4.03 -10.18 -5.41
C LEU A 41 5.05 -9.38 -6.23
N ALA A 42 4.82 -8.08 -6.42
CA ALA A 42 5.67 -7.18 -7.21
C ALA A 42 7.19 -7.28 -6.91
N PRO A 43 7.66 -7.23 -5.65
CA PRO A 43 9.11 -7.30 -5.38
C PRO A 43 9.74 -8.64 -5.79
N PHE A 44 8.99 -9.75 -5.73
CA PHE A 44 9.48 -11.07 -6.14
C PHE A 44 9.68 -11.20 -7.65
N MET A 45 9.11 -10.29 -8.45
CA MET A 45 9.33 -10.26 -9.89
C MET A 45 10.71 -9.71 -10.26
N MET A 46 11.39 -9.00 -9.35
CA MET A 46 12.66 -8.34 -9.62
C MET A 46 13.77 -8.68 -8.62
N GLN A 47 13.45 -9.32 -7.48
CA GLN A 47 14.42 -9.66 -6.43
C GLN A 47 14.33 -11.12 -6.01
N HIS A 48 15.43 -11.62 -5.44
CA HIS A 48 15.46 -12.92 -4.79
C HIS A 48 14.62 -12.89 -3.50
N LYS A 49 14.05 -14.05 -3.14
CA LYS A 49 13.21 -14.19 -1.94
C LYS A 49 13.93 -13.74 -0.66
N SER A 50 15.22 -14.04 -0.52
CA SER A 50 16.04 -13.62 0.62
C SER A 50 16.03 -12.09 0.76
N ASP A 51 16.29 -11.38 -0.33
CA ASP A 51 16.43 -9.93 -0.35
C ASP A 51 15.10 -9.24 0.02
N VAL A 52 13.97 -9.82 -0.38
CA VAL A 52 12.64 -9.34 0.03
C VAL A 52 12.45 -9.47 1.54
N PHE A 53 12.73 -10.64 2.13
CA PHE A 53 12.58 -10.82 3.59
C PHE A 53 13.60 -10.01 4.39
N ASP A 54 14.82 -9.88 3.90
CA ASP A 54 15.87 -9.10 4.56
C ASP A 54 15.56 -7.60 4.50
N ALA A 55 14.87 -7.12 3.45
CA ALA A 55 14.35 -5.74 3.42
C ALA A 55 13.40 -5.44 4.59
N PHE A 56 12.53 -6.39 4.98
CA PHE A 56 11.65 -6.22 6.14
C PHE A 56 12.42 -6.25 7.45
N LYS A 57 13.43 -7.12 7.59
CA LYS A 57 14.28 -7.16 8.79
C LYS A 57 15.07 -5.88 8.95
N ALA A 58 15.59 -5.32 7.86
CA ALA A 58 16.35 -4.07 7.84
C ALA A 58 15.55 -2.84 8.31
N LEU A 59 14.22 -2.92 8.38
CA LEU A 59 13.41 -1.86 9.00
C LEU A 59 13.54 -1.81 10.52
N VAL A 60 13.89 -2.94 11.13
CA VAL A 60 14.02 -3.11 12.58
C VAL A 60 15.49 -3.18 12.99
N ASP A 61 16.31 -3.89 12.22
CA ASP A 61 17.75 -4.05 12.44
C ASP A 61 18.56 -3.04 11.60
N ASN A 62 19.54 -2.40 12.23
CA ASN A 62 20.35 -1.34 11.64
C ASN A 62 21.68 -1.84 11.03
N ASN A 63 21.98 -3.14 11.10
CA ASN A 63 23.29 -3.68 10.73
C ASN A 63 23.43 -4.07 9.24
N SER A 64 22.80 -3.32 8.33
CA SER A 64 22.78 -3.65 6.89
C SER A 64 23.84 -2.89 6.10
N ALA A 65 24.54 -3.59 5.19
CA ALA A 65 25.48 -2.96 4.26
C ALA A 65 24.78 -2.00 3.27
N ILE A 66 25.46 -0.93 2.86
CA ILE A 66 24.90 0.13 2.00
C ILE A 66 24.36 -0.42 0.67
N ASP A 67 25.11 -1.29 -0.01
CA ASP A 67 24.70 -1.88 -1.29
C ASP A 67 23.41 -2.72 -1.17
N SER A 68 23.16 -3.30 0.01
CA SER A 68 21.92 -4.03 0.28
C SER A 68 20.74 -3.10 0.54
N ILE A 69 20.97 -1.91 1.11
CA ILE A 69 19.92 -0.92 1.39
C ILE A 69 19.25 -0.46 0.09
N GLU A 70 20.01 -0.28 -0.99
CA GLU A 70 19.42 0.09 -2.29
C GLU A 70 18.43 -0.97 -2.79
N LYS A 71 18.77 -2.27 -2.65
CA LYS A 71 17.85 -3.37 -2.97
C LYS A 71 16.60 -3.31 -2.09
N TYR A 72 16.76 -3.07 -0.79
CA TYR A 72 15.64 -2.99 0.13
C TYR A 72 14.69 -1.81 -0.20
N ILE A 73 15.23 -0.66 -0.60
CA ILE A 73 14.44 0.48 -1.08
C ILE A 73 13.61 0.08 -2.31
N ARG A 74 14.23 -0.60 -3.28
CA ARG A 74 13.54 -1.07 -4.48
C ARG A 74 12.41 -2.05 -4.17
N THR A 75 12.54 -2.87 -3.13
CA THR A 75 11.46 -3.78 -2.66
C THR A 75 10.21 -2.99 -2.27
N PHE A 76 10.34 -2.00 -1.38
CA PHE A 76 9.19 -1.22 -0.93
C PHE A 76 8.65 -0.29 -2.02
N GLN A 77 9.50 0.22 -2.91
CA GLN A 77 9.08 0.98 -4.09
C GLN A 77 8.33 0.14 -5.13
N ALA A 78 8.61 -1.16 -5.23
CA ALA A 78 7.83 -2.04 -6.09
C ALA A 78 6.41 -2.21 -5.52
N ILE A 79 6.31 -2.45 -4.22
CA ILE A 79 5.03 -2.62 -3.53
C ILE A 79 4.18 -1.33 -3.63
N ASP A 80 4.78 -0.15 -3.34
CA ASP A 80 4.03 1.11 -3.31
C ASP A 80 3.52 1.57 -4.69
N LYS A 81 4.31 1.36 -5.75
CA LYS A 81 3.91 1.66 -7.14
C LYS A 81 2.82 0.73 -7.62
N VAL A 82 2.99 -0.58 -7.42
CA VAL A 82 2.00 -1.57 -7.88
C VAL A 82 0.68 -1.43 -7.12
N ALA A 83 0.72 -1.19 -5.79
CA ALA A 83 -0.49 -0.90 -5.02
C ALA A 83 -1.28 0.26 -5.63
N MET A 84 -0.62 1.37 -5.95
CA MET A 84 -1.28 2.53 -6.58
C MET A 84 -1.83 2.22 -7.97
N MET A 85 -1.10 1.49 -8.80
CA MET A 85 -1.57 1.09 -10.12
C MET A 85 -2.84 0.23 -10.01
N MET A 86 -2.86 -0.73 -9.09
CA MET A 86 -4.05 -1.56 -8.84
C MET A 86 -5.21 -0.76 -8.24
N GLY A 87 -4.92 0.22 -7.39
CA GLY A 87 -5.93 1.16 -6.88
C GLY A 87 -6.64 1.90 -8.01
N TRP A 88 -5.87 2.51 -8.92
CA TRP A 88 -6.41 3.22 -10.08
C TRP A 88 -7.11 2.27 -11.06
N PHE A 89 -6.62 1.04 -11.22
CA PHE A 89 -7.32 0.01 -11.98
C PHE A 89 -8.72 -0.25 -11.40
N GLY A 90 -8.84 -0.41 -10.08
CA GLY A 90 -10.14 -0.58 -9.42
C GLY A 90 -11.08 0.62 -9.56
N VAL A 91 -10.54 1.85 -9.53
CA VAL A 91 -11.30 3.08 -9.79
C VAL A 91 -11.94 3.03 -11.18
N ILE A 92 -11.16 2.67 -12.20
CA ILE A 92 -11.64 2.57 -13.58
C ILE A 92 -12.66 1.43 -13.71
N SER A 93 -12.40 0.26 -13.13
CA SER A 93 -13.34 -0.87 -13.18
C SER A 93 -14.69 -0.53 -12.55
N GLY A 94 -14.71 0.18 -11.42
CA GLY A 94 -15.95 0.64 -10.81
C GLY A 94 -16.68 1.68 -11.64
N ALA A 95 -15.96 2.64 -12.23
CA ALA A 95 -16.55 3.62 -13.14
C ALA A 95 -17.21 2.96 -14.35
N VAL A 96 -16.56 1.95 -14.94
CA VAL A 96 -17.13 1.15 -16.04
C VAL A 96 -18.39 0.40 -15.60
N ALA A 97 -18.38 -0.19 -14.40
CA ALA A 97 -19.55 -0.90 -13.87
C ALA A 97 -20.77 0.04 -13.69
N MET A 98 -20.55 1.29 -13.26
CA MET A 98 -21.61 2.28 -13.13
C MET A 98 -22.08 2.85 -14.48
N ALA A 99 -21.18 2.98 -15.45
CA ALA A 99 -21.51 3.50 -16.79
C ALA A 99 -22.26 2.47 -17.67
N ASN A 100 -22.28 1.20 -17.27
CA ASN A 100 -22.87 0.13 -18.07
C ASN A 100 -24.40 0.14 -17.99
N ASN A 101 -25.04 0.88 -18.91
CA ASN A 101 -26.48 0.96 -19.20
C ASN A 101 -27.46 0.41 -18.13
N ILE A 102 -27.37 0.96 -16.91
CA ILE A 102 -28.24 0.58 -15.80
C ILE A 102 -29.62 1.19 -16.04
N GLU A 103 -30.67 0.36 -16.11
CA GLU A 103 -32.05 0.85 -16.17
C GLU A 103 -32.34 1.77 -14.95
N PRO A 104 -33.11 2.86 -15.10
CA PRO A 104 -33.33 3.83 -14.02
C PRO A 104 -33.83 3.19 -12.71
N GLU A 105 -34.57 2.07 -12.78
CA GLU A 105 -35.09 1.35 -11.62
C GLU A 105 -33.99 0.67 -10.78
N VAL A 106 -32.89 0.22 -11.41
CA VAL A 106 -31.78 -0.48 -10.75
C VAL A 106 -30.59 0.42 -10.43
N PHE A 107 -30.62 1.69 -10.86
CA PHE A 107 -29.53 2.65 -10.63
C PHE A 107 -29.08 2.74 -9.15
N PRO A 108 -29.98 2.90 -8.15
CA PRO A 108 -29.56 3.00 -6.75
C PRO A 108 -28.92 1.72 -6.21
N GLN A 109 -29.33 0.56 -6.74
CA GLN A 109 -28.88 -0.76 -6.29
C GLN A 109 -27.49 -1.11 -6.84
N VAL A 110 -27.13 -0.57 -7.99
CA VAL A 110 -25.82 -0.83 -8.63
C VAL A 110 -24.80 0.25 -8.29
N PHE A 111 -25.21 1.52 -8.30
CA PHE A 111 -24.29 2.65 -8.10
C PHE A 111 -23.61 2.60 -6.72
N GLY A 112 -24.39 2.44 -5.64
CA GLY A 112 -23.87 2.43 -4.27
C GLY A 112 -22.80 1.37 -4.04
N PRO A 113 -23.07 0.08 -4.31
CA PRO A 113 -22.08 -0.98 -4.18
C PRO A 113 -20.85 -0.80 -5.07
N ALA A 114 -21.03 -0.38 -6.34
CA ALA A 114 -19.91 -0.15 -7.26
C ALA A 114 -19.01 1.00 -6.79
N PHE A 115 -19.62 2.11 -6.37
CA PHE A 115 -18.89 3.27 -5.84
C PHE A 115 -18.16 2.95 -4.54
N ALA A 116 -18.77 2.16 -3.65
CA ALA A 116 -18.13 1.70 -2.43
C ALA A 116 -16.90 0.83 -2.74
N VAL A 117 -17.04 -0.17 -3.60
CA VAL A 117 -15.93 -1.07 -3.98
C VAL A 117 -14.77 -0.30 -4.60
N MET A 118 -15.02 0.62 -5.54
CA MET A 118 -13.94 1.38 -6.18
C MET A 118 -13.25 2.34 -5.20
N SER A 119 -14.00 2.97 -4.31
CA SER A 119 -13.45 3.88 -3.29
C SER A 119 -12.60 3.12 -2.28
N LEU A 120 -13.08 1.97 -1.83
CA LEU A 120 -12.33 1.08 -0.93
C LEU A 120 -11.07 0.55 -1.61
N THR A 121 -11.12 0.21 -2.90
CA THR A 121 -9.95 -0.24 -3.66
C THR A 121 -8.87 0.84 -3.69
N LEU A 122 -9.23 2.10 -3.96
CA LEU A 122 -8.27 3.21 -3.90
C LEU A 122 -7.76 3.47 -2.48
N MET A 123 -8.64 3.38 -1.47
CA MET A 123 -8.26 3.54 -0.07
C MET A 123 -7.22 2.50 0.36
N TYR A 124 -7.40 1.22 0.04
CA TYR A 124 -6.41 0.19 0.36
C TYR A 124 -5.08 0.42 -0.36
N ALA A 125 -5.11 0.88 -1.62
CA ALA A 125 -3.91 1.24 -2.36
C ALA A 125 -3.13 2.37 -1.67
N LEU A 126 -3.83 3.41 -1.20
CA LEU A 126 -3.24 4.51 -0.45
C LEU A 126 -2.66 4.05 0.89
N ILE A 127 -3.35 3.19 1.62
CA ILE A 127 -2.86 2.63 2.89
C ILE A 127 -1.56 1.86 2.66
N VAL A 128 -1.54 0.94 1.70
CA VAL A 128 -0.32 0.18 1.36
C VAL A 128 0.78 1.15 0.92
N LYS A 129 0.47 2.13 0.07
CA LYS A 129 1.44 3.13 -0.38
C LYS A 129 2.07 3.87 0.80
N VAL A 130 1.26 4.40 1.71
CA VAL A 130 1.75 5.18 2.87
C VAL A 130 2.68 4.32 3.72
N LEU A 131 2.29 3.08 4.05
CA LEU A 131 3.10 2.19 4.88
C LEU A 131 4.43 1.83 4.20
N CYS A 132 4.42 1.52 2.89
CA CYS A 132 5.64 1.22 2.15
C CYS A 132 6.52 2.47 1.92
N HIS A 133 5.92 3.64 1.74
CA HIS A 133 6.67 4.88 1.57
C HIS A 133 7.39 5.29 2.86
N LEU A 134 6.78 5.08 4.03
CA LEU A 134 7.46 5.25 5.32
C LEU A 134 8.70 4.36 5.43
N ALA A 135 8.62 3.10 4.98
CA ALA A 135 9.75 2.20 4.94
C ALA A 135 10.86 2.71 4.00
N VAL A 136 10.51 3.21 2.81
CA VAL A 136 11.47 3.84 1.88
C VAL A 136 12.18 5.04 2.51
N LEU A 137 11.43 5.93 3.19
CA LEU A 137 12.02 7.10 3.85
C LEU A 137 13.02 6.68 4.94
N ARG A 138 12.69 5.63 5.71
CA ARG A 138 13.57 5.08 6.74
C ARG A 138 14.87 4.53 6.16
N LEU A 139 14.77 3.71 5.11
CA LEU A 139 15.93 3.09 4.45
C LEU A 139 16.81 4.15 3.77
N SER A 140 16.19 5.13 3.10
CA SER A 140 16.90 6.25 2.44
C SER A 140 17.66 7.12 3.46
N GLY A 141 17.09 7.29 4.66
CA GLY A 141 17.77 7.95 5.77
C GLY A 141 19.04 7.21 6.22
N MET A 142 19.01 5.87 6.30
CA MET A 142 20.19 5.07 6.66
C MET A 142 21.30 5.14 5.61
N GLN A 143 20.91 5.09 4.33
CA GLN A 143 21.84 5.26 3.22
C GLN A 143 22.58 6.60 3.34
N SER A 144 21.86 7.69 3.65
CA SER A 144 22.43 9.03 3.76
C SER A 144 23.39 9.19 4.95
N THR A 145 23.09 8.61 6.12
CA THR A 145 23.99 8.66 7.29
C THR A 145 25.30 7.92 7.05
N ASN A 146 25.28 6.80 6.34
CA ASN A 146 26.48 6.00 6.12
C ASN A 146 27.47 6.65 5.14
N PHE A 147 27.00 7.47 4.19
CA PHE A 147 27.90 8.26 3.34
C PHE A 147 28.67 9.32 4.12
N VAL A 148 28.04 9.97 5.12
CA VAL A 148 28.70 11.00 5.95
C VAL A 148 29.79 10.42 6.85
N ASN A 149 29.68 9.15 7.26
CA ASN A 149 30.69 8.49 8.11
C ASN A 149 31.89 7.93 7.33
N MET A 150 31.92 8.09 6.00
CA MET A 150 33.05 7.66 5.14
C MET A 150 33.97 8.82 4.74
N ASP A 151 33.62 10.05 5.10
CA ASP A 151 34.43 11.28 4.96
C ASP A 151 35.11 11.65 6.29
#